data_AF-A0A6I3SBH0-F1
#
_entry.id   AF-A0A6I3SBH0-F1
#
_cell.length_a   1.000
_cell.length_b   1.000
_cell.length_c   1.000
_cell.angle_alpha   90.00
_cell.angle_beta   90.00
_cell.angle_gamma   90.00
#
_symmetry.space_group_name_H-M   'P 1'
#
loop_
_entity.id
_entity.type
_entity.pdbx_description
1 polymer ?
#
loop_
_entity_poly.entity_id
_entity_poly.type
_entity_poly.pdbx_seq_one_letter_code
_entity_poly.pdbx_strand_id
1 'polypeptide(L)'
;MNPGGKRFYLVDGEILPEAILKTAMVNEMLAKGEVAKVSEAVEIVGLSRSAYYKYKDGVLPFRESGRTSIISVSLMLEHHPGILSRVLNTVAAVDGNILTINQSVPEKGLAPVSLVMDTSQMSVDVPRLLSELRQLTGVRTAQLVGDSEKK
;
A
#
# COMPACT_ATOMS: atom_id res chain seq x y z
N MET A 1 8.46 -21.29 24.31
CA MET A 1 7.95 -22.22 23.28
C MET A 1 6.50 -22.52 23.61
N ASN A 2 5.56 -22.18 22.72
CA ASN A 2 4.12 -22.29 22.98
C ASN A 2 3.55 -23.48 22.17
N PRO A 3 2.98 -24.53 22.80
CA PRO A 3 2.50 -25.72 22.11
C PRO A 3 1.03 -25.51 21.68
N GLY A 4 0.80 -25.24 20.39
CA GLY A 4 -0.57 -25.07 19.85
C GLY A 4 -0.72 -24.01 18.76
N GLY A 5 0.33 -23.64 18.05
CA GLY A 5 0.26 -22.67 16.96
C GLY A 5 -0.58 -23.21 15.79
N LYS A 6 -1.64 -22.46 15.40
CA LYS A 6 -2.34 -22.68 14.13
C LYS A 6 -1.32 -22.51 13.00
N ARG A 7 -1.23 -23.51 12.10
CA ARG A 7 -0.41 -23.43 10.88
C ARG A 7 -1.29 -22.93 9.74
N PHE A 8 -0.79 -21.93 9.01
CA PHE A 8 -1.44 -21.39 7.81
C PHE A 8 -0.63 -21.79 6.58
N TYR A 9 -1.31 -21.91 5.45
CA TYR A 9 -0.71 -22.22 4.14
C TYR A 9 -1.16 -21.16 3.13
N LEU A 10 -0.25 -20.74 2.26
CA LEU A 10 -0.59 -19.96 1.08
C LEU A 10 -0.85 -20.93 -0.06
N VAL A 11 -2.00 -20.78 -0.70
CA VAL A 11 -2.49 -21.68 -1.75
C VAL A 11 -3.11 -20.86 -2.86
N ASP A 12 -3.09 -21.40 -4.06
CA ASP A 12 -3.84 -20.85 -5.18
C ASP A 12 -5.34 -20.90 -4.88
N GLY A 13 -6.09 -19.86 -5.24
CA GLY A 13 -7.52 -19.81 -5.05
C GLY A 13 -8.27 -20.85 -5.89
N GLU A 14 -7.74 -21.22 -7.07
CA GLU A 14 -8.38 -22.17 -7.98
C GLU A 14 -8.39 -23.61 -7.44
N ILE A 15 -7.47 -23.94 -6.54
CA ILE A 15 -7.41 -25.28 -5.91
C ILE A 15 -8.31 -25.38 -4.66
N LEU A 16 -8.90 -24.27 -4.22
CA LEU A 16 -9.73 -24.25 -3.02
C LEU A 16 -11.11 -24.83 -3.30
N PRO A 17 -11.66 -25.65 -2.37
CA PRO A 17 -13.07 -26.01 -2.39
C PRO A 17 -13.96 -24.76 -2.39
N GLU A 18 -15.06 -24.82 -3.14
CA GLU A 18 -16.01 -23.71 -3.32
C GLU A 18 -16.47 -23.10 -1.98
N ALA A 19 -16.70 -23.93 -0.96
CA ALA A 19 -17.11 -23.47 0.37
C ALA A 19 -16.06 -22.57 1.06
N ILE A 20 -14.77 -22.86 0.87
CA ILE A 20 -13.67 -22.06 1.41
C ILE A 20 -13.55 -20.75 0.62
N LEU A 21 -13.62 -20.83 -0.71
CA LEU A 21 -13.59 -19.66 -1.59
C LEU A 21 -14.73 -18.69 -1.26
N LYS A 22 -15.97 -19.19 -1.17
CA LYS A 22 -17.14 -18.38 -0.79
C LYS A 22 -17.04 -17.84 0.63
N THR A 23 -16.43 -18.57 1.56
CA THR A 23 -16.15 -18.04 2.90
C THR A 23 -15.17 -16.87 2.85
N ALA A 24 -14.14 -16.93 1.99
CA ALA A 24 -13.21 -15.82 1.79
C ALA A 24 -13.92 -14.59 1.25
N MET A 25 -14.79 -14.76 0.25
CA MET A 25 -15.61 -13.68 -0.31
C MET A 25 -16.51 -13.03 0.75
N VAL A 26 -17.20 -13.82 1.59
CA VAL A 26 -18.03 -13.31 2.69
C VAL A 26 -17.20 -12.47 3.67
N ASN A 27 -16.03 -12.98 4.07
CA ASN A 27 -15.14 -12.26 4.98
C ASN A 27 -14.63 -10.95 4.37
N GLU A 28 -14.38 -10.92 3.06
CA GLU A 28 -13.96 -9.73 2.33
C GLU A 28 -15.07 -8.66 2.27
N MET A 29 -16.30 -9.05 1.90
CA MET A 29 -17.45 -8.13 1.85
C MET A 29 -17.72 -7.49 3.22
N LEU A 30 -17.63 -8.29 4.29
CA LEU A 30 -17.78 -7.81 5.67
C LEU A 30 -16.63 -6.88 6.07
N ALA A 31 -15.38 -7.18 5.69
CA ALA A 31 -14.23 -6.36 6.00
C ALA A 31 -14.23 -5.01 5.26
N LYS A 32 -14.78 -4.96 4.04
CA LYS A 32 -14.98 -3.73 3.25
C LYS A 32 -16.19 -2.91 3.70
N GLY A 33 -17.08 -3.49 4.51
CA GLY A 33 -18.32 -2.84 4.94
C GLY A 33 -19.38 -2.75 3.84
N GLU A 34 -19.26 -3.56 2.78
CA GLU A 34 -20.25 -3.64 1.69
C GLU A 34 -21.59 -4.19 2.18
N VAL A 35 -21.55 -5.01 3.24
CA VAL A 35 -22.70 -5.63 3.88
C VAL A 35 -22.56 -5.55 5.40
N ALA A 36 -23.68 -5.29 6.08
CA ALA A 36 -23.67 -5.10 7.54
C ALA A 36 -23.84 -6.42 8.31
N LYS A 37 -24.36 -7.46 7.65
CA LYS A 37 -24.73 -8.73 8.31
C LYS A 37 -24.19 -9.93 7.54
N VAL A 38 -23.68 -10.90 8.29
CA VAL A 38 -23.27 -12.21 7.75
C VAL A 38 -24.38 -12.86 6.94
N SER A 39 -25.64 -12.74 7.39
CA SER A 39 -26.79 -13.33 6.70
C SER A 39 -26.98 -12.86 5.27
N GLU A 40 -26.71 -11.58 5.03
CA GLU A 40 -26.81 -10.94 3.72
C GLU A 40 -25.64 -11.38 2.84
N ALA A 41 -24.43 -11.34 3.40
CA ALA A 41 -23.22 -11.77 2.69
C ALA A 41 -23.31 -13.21 2.18
N VAL A 42 -23.72 -14.16 3.03
CA VAL A 42 -23.82 -15.58 2.67
C VAL A 42 -24.92 -15.84 1.64
N GLU A 43 -25.98 -15.02 1.61
CA GLU A 43 -27.04 -15.10 0.61
C GLU A 43 -26.54 -14.63 -0.76
N ILE A 44 -25.81 -13.51 -0.81
CA ILE A 44 -25.22 -12.97 -2.04
C ILE A 44 -24.25 -13.97 -2.70
N VAL A 45 -23.39 -14.62 -1.91
CA VAL A 45 -22.41 -15.58 -2.45
C VAL A 45 -22.99 -16.99 -2.63
N GLY A 46 -24.23 -17.25 -2.23
CA GLY A 46 -24.83 -18.58 -2.27
C GLY A 46 -24.09 -19.61 -1.41
N LEU A 47 -23.83 -19.28 -0.14
CA LEU A 47 -23.23 -20.14 0.87
C LEU A 47 -24.22 -20.36 2.03
N SER A 48 -24.32 -21.58 2.56
CA SER A 48 -25.14 -21.80 3.74
C SER A 48 -24.48 -21.19 4.99
N ARG A 49 -25.29 -20.72 5.96
CA ARG A 49 -24.76 -20.20 7.23
C ARG A 49 -23.89 -21.23 7.95
N SER A 50 -24.30 -22.50 7.98
CA SER A 50 -23.53 -23.56 8.64
C SER A 50 -22.19 -23.83 7.94
N ALA A 51 -22.14 -23.77 6.61
CA ALA A 51 -20.89 -23.87 5.86
C ALA A 51 -19.96 -22.69 6.16
N TYR A 52 -20.49 -21.46 6.20
CA TYR A 52 -19.71 -20.30 6.59
C TYR A 52 -19.10 -20.45 8.00
N TYR A 53 -19.93 -20.76 9.02
CA TYR A 53 -19.45 -20.90 10.39
C TYR A 53 -18.43 -22.03 10.59
N LYS A 54 -18.42 -23.03 9.71
CA LYS A 54 -17.41 -24.11 9.71
C LYS A 54 -16.02 -23.61 9.34
N TYR A 55 -15.91 -22.62 8.45
CA TYR A 55 -14.63 -22.16 7.89
C TYR A 55 -14.24 -20.73 8.31
N LYS A 56 -15.17 -19.91 8.84
CA LYS A 56 -14.98 -18.46 9.05
C LYS A 56 -13.69 -18.09 9.81
N ASP A 57 -13.29 -18.91 10.78
CA ASP A 57 -12.14 -18.63 11.67
C ASP A 57 -10.82 -19.17 11.12
N GLY A 58 -10.87 -19.95 10.02
CA GLY A 58 -9.71 -20.50 9.33
C GLY A 58 -9.40 -19.79 8.01
N VAL A 59 -10.36 -19.04 7.46
CA VAL A 59 -10.22 -18.29 6.22
C VAL A 59 -10.09 -16.82 6.56
N LEU A 60 -8.86 -16.34 6.67
CA LEU A 60 -8.61 -14.95 6.98
C LEU A 60 -8.52 -14.15 5.68
N PRO A 61 -9.12 -12.94 5.59
CA PRO A 61 -8.84 -12.07 4.47
C PRO A 61 -7.34 -11.81 4.43
N PHE A 62 -6.71 -12.22 3.34
CA PHE A 62 -5.31 -11.92 3.12
C PHE A 62 -5.22 -10.44 2.74
N ARG A 63 -4.97 -9.60 3.74
CA ARG A 63 -4.49 -8.25 3.50
C ARG A 63 -3.01 -8.42 3.27
N GLU A 64 -2.51 -8.06 2.10
CA GLU A 64 -1.06 -7.87 1.94
C GLU A 64 -0.60 -6.95 3.08
N SER A 65 0.11 -7.49 4.07
CA SER A 65 0.90 -6.69 5.02
C SER A 65 2.14 -6.12 4.31
N GLY A 66 2.02 -5.67 3.06
CA GLY A 66 3.17 -5.49 2.16
C GLY A 66 3.02 -4.50 1.02
N ARG A 67 1.91 -3.77 0.90
CA ARG A 67 1.88 -2.51 0.15
C ARG A 67 1.43 -1.43 1.09
N THR A 68 2.36 -0.95 1.90
CA THR A 68 2.21 0.39 2.45
C THR A 68 2.14 1.31 1.24
N SER A 69 0.94 1.77 0.91
CA SER A 69 0.83 2.76 -0.16
C SER A 69 1.52 4.06 0.26
N ILE A 70 1.68 4.28 1.56
CA ILE A 70 2.40 5.42 2.12
C ILE A 70 3.88 5.14 2.24
N ILE A 71 4.66 5.83 1.41
CA ILE A 71 6.13 5.77 1.39
C ILE A 71 6.75 7.10 1.82
N SER A 72 8.00 7.05 2.27
CA SER A 72 8.84 8.23 2.51
C SER A 72 10.02 8.31 1.53
N VAL A 73 10.13 9.41 0.80
CA VAL A 73 11.20 9.69 -0.17
C VAL A 73 12.05 10.85 0.32
N SER A 74 13.36 10.64 0.41
CA SER A 74 14.34 11.70 0.66
C SER A 74 14.96 12.16 -0.65
N LEU A 75 15.01 13.49 -0.84
CA LEU A 75 15.68 14.13 -1.96
C LEU A 75 16.73 15.12 -1.46
N MET A 76 17.75 15.34 -2.29
CA MET A 76 18.69 16.43 -2.15
C MET A 76 18.60 17.32 -3.39
N LEU A 77 18.12 18.55 -3.22
CA LEU A 77 17.87 19.48 -4.31
C LEU A 77 18.91 20.59 -4.33
N GLU A 78 19.33 21.02 -5.52
CA GLU A 78 20.09 22.26 -5.67
C GLU A 78 19.23 23.47 -5.35
N HIS A 79 19.78 24.48 -4.70
CA HIS A 79 19.05 25.67 -4.31
C HIS A 79 18.87 26.64 -5.50
N HIS A 80 17.93 26.30 -6.38
CA HIS A 80 17.54 27.12 -7.52
C HIS A 80 16.01 27.29 -7.58
N PRO A 81 15.50 28.44 -8.06
CA PRO A 81 14.07 28.68 -8.17
C PRO A 81 13.35 27.59 -8.99
N GLY A 82 12.23 27.09 -8.47
CA GLY A 82 11.34 26.17 -9.18
C GLY A 82 11.69 24.68 -9.13
N ILE A 83 12.83 24.27 -8.56
CA ILE A 83 13.21 22.85 -8.50
C ILE A 83 12.20 22.00 -7.72
N LEU A 84 11.75 22.47 -6.55
CA LEU A 84 10.74 21.75 -5.77
C LEU A 84 9.44 21.63 -6.56
N SER A 85 9.00 22.69 -7.23
CA SER A 85 7.79 22.64 -8.07
C SER A 85 7.88 21.58 -9.17
N ARG A 86 9.05 21.43 -9.82
CA ARG A 86 9.27 20.37 -10.82
C ARG A 86 9.16 18.97 -10.22
N VAL A 87 9.71 18.77 -9.01
CA VAL A 87 9.57 17.53 -8.26
C VAL A 87 8.09 17.23 -7.98
N LEU A 88 7.35 18.20 -7.45
CA LEU A 88 5.92 18.03 -7.14
C LEU A 88 5.09 17.71 -8.39
N ASN A 89 5.36 18.40 -9.51
CA ASN A 89 4.68 18.14 -10.78
C ASN A 89 5.00 16.76 -11.35
N THR A 90 6.23 16.26 -11.16
CA THR A 90 6.63 14.91 -11.61
C THR A 90 5.89 13.83 -10.83
N VAL A 91 5.74 14.01 -9.51
CA VAL A 91 4.93 13.11 -8.69
C VAL A 91 3.46 13.14 -9.09
N ALA A 92 2.90 14.34 -9.30
CA ALA A 92 1.50 14.51 -9.71
C ALA A 92 1.21 13.92 -11.10
N ALA A 93 2.18 13.97 -12.03
CA ALA A 93 2.04 13.43 -13.37
C ALA A 93 1.87 11.90 -13.43
N VAL A 94 2.24 11.20 -12.34
CA VAL A 94 2.05 9.76 -12.19
C VAL A 94 0.99 9.42 -11.15
N ASP A 95 0.10 10.36 -10.83
CA ASP A 95 -1.00 10.20 -9.87
C ASP A 95 -0.54 9.89 -8.44
N GLY A 96 0.69 10.29 -8.08
CA GLY A 96 1.19 10.21 -6.71
C GLY A 96 0.59 11.30 -5.82
N ASN A 97 0.04 10.91 -4.67
CA ASN A 97 -0.58 11.85 -3.74
C ASN A 97 0.37 12.23 -2.61
N ILE A 98 0.85 13.48 -2.59
CA ILE A 98 1.77 13.96 -1.58
C ILE A 98 1.01 14.32 -0.30
N LEU A 99 1.36 13.65 0.79
CA LEU A 99 0.76 13.87 2.11
C LEU A 99 1.52 14.94 2.91
N THR A 100 2.85 14.90 2.89
CA THR A 100 3.67 15.91 3.56
C THR A 100 4.92 16.26 2.75
N ILE A 101 5.35 17.52 2.88
CA ILE A 101 6.57 18.06 2.30
C ILE A 101 7.34 18.74 3.42
N ASN A 102 8.59 18.32 3.64
CA ASN A 102 9.49 18.99 4.57
C ASN A 102 10.80 19.32 3.84
N GLN A 103 10.98 20.60 3.51
CA GLN A 103 12.24 21.12 2.98
C GLN A 103 13.01 21.84 4.07
N SER A 104 14.24 21.41 4.32
CA SER A 104 15.16 22.11 5.22
C SER A 104 15.80 23.31 4.53
N VAL A 105 16.27 24.28 5.34
CA VAL A 105 17.01 25.45 4.83
C VAL A 105 18.21 24.97 4.01
N PRO A 106 18.48 25.56 2.84
CA PRO A 106 19.62 25.17 2.03
C PRO A 106 20.95 25.37 2.76
N GLU A 107 21.81 24.35 2.74
CA GLU A 107 23.19 24.40 3.21
C GLU A 107 24.14 24.13 2.04
N LYS A 108 25.14 25.00 1.83
CA LYS A 108 26.12 24.90 0.73
C LYS A 108 25.46 24.73 -0.66
N GLY A 109 24.33 25.41 -0.86
CA GLY A 109 23.58 25.37 -2.11
C GLY A 109 22.73 24.11 -2.32
N LEU A 110 22.55 23.28 -1.29
CA LEU A 110 21.73 22.07 -1.33
C LEU A 110 20.64 22.13 -0.26
N ALA A 111 19.41 21.81 -0.64
CA ALA A 111 18.25 21.73 0.23
C ALA A 111 17.79 20.27 0.37
N PRO A 112 17.93 19.66 1.55
CA PRO A 112 17.31 18.38 1.85
C PRO A 112 15.79 18.50 1.83
N VAL A 113 15.11 17.55 1.20
CA VAL A 113 13.65 17.44 1.17
C VAL A 113 13.23 16.03 1.57
N SER A 114 12.22 15.93 2.42
CA SER A 114 11.51 14.69 2.71
C SER A 114 10.08 14.81 2.21
N LEU A 115 9.63 13.82 1.44
CA LEU A 115 8.27 13.68 0.97
C LEU A 115 7.65 12.43 1.60
N VAL A 116 6.44 12.56 2.14
CA VAL A 116 5.59 11.41 2.44
C VAL A 116 4.47 11.40 1.42
N MET A 117 4.21 10.26 0.79
CA MET A 117 3.22 10.17 -0.29
C MET A 117 2.48 8.85 -0.28
N ASP A 118 1.21 8.90 -0.64
CA ASP A 118 0.37 7.75 -0.95
C ASP A 118 0.53 7.39 -2.44
N THR A 119 0.92 6.15 -2.68
CA THR A 119 1.24 5.54 -3.97
C THR A 119 0.15 4.59 -4.45
N SER A 120 -0.98 4.51 -3.74
CA SER A 120 -2.07 3.58 -4.05
C SER A 120 -2.69 3.79 -5.43
N GLN A 121 -2.66 5.03 -5.94
CA GLN A 121 -3.19 5.41 -7.25
C GLN A 121 -2.10 5.65 -8.29
N MET A 122 -0.82 5.42 -7.97
CA MET A 122 0.25 5.74 -8.90
C MET A 122 0.19 4.88 -10.16
N SER A 123 0.33 5.53 -11.33
CA SER A 123 0.37 4.86 -12.63
C SER A 123 1.71 4.19 -12.93
N VAL A 124 2.73 4.44 -12.11
CA VAL A 124 4.07 3.82 -12.20
C VAL A 124 4.49 3.23 -10.85
N ASP A 125 5.49 2.35 -10.85
CA ASP A 125 6.06 1.84 -9.60
C ASP A 125 7.04 2.85 -8.95
N VAL A 126 7.34 2.63 -7.67
CA VAL A 126 8.25 3.50 -6.90
C VAL A 126 9.65 3.58 -7.52
N PRO A 127 10.29 2.48 -7.97
CA PRO A 127 11.58 2.55 -8.67
C PRO A 127 11.55 3.46 -9.91
N ARG A 128 10.46 3.42 -10.69
CA ARG A 128 10.28 4.26 -11.87
C ARG A 128 10.14 5.73 -11.49
N LEU A 129 9.31 6.06 -10.52
CA LEU A 129 9.19 7.43 -10.00
C LEU A 129 10.55 7.97 -9.52
N LEU A 130 11.31 7.17 -8.74
CA LEU A 130 12.64 7.57 -8.27
C LEU A 130 13.62 7.81 -9.43
N SER A 131 13.54 7.01 -10.50
CA SER A 131 14.34 7.23 -11.71
C SER A 131 13.98 8.55 -12.39
N GLU A 132 12.69 8.86 -12.53
CA GLU A 132 12.21 10.10 -13.16
C GLU A 132 12.61 11.34 -12.34
N LEU A 133 12.49 11.26 -11.01
CA LEU A 133 12.95 12.32 -10.11
C LEU A 133 14.46 12.58 -10.23
N ARG A 134 15.28 11.53 -10.36
CA ARG A 134 16.74 11.67 -10.55
C ARG A 134 17.13 12.28 -11.89
N GLN A 135 16.26 12.26 -12.89
CA GLN A 135 16.52 12.86 -14.21
C GLN A 135 16.27 14.37 -14.23
N LEU A 136 15.57 14.90 -13.23
CA LEU A 136 15.33 16.34 -13.13
C LEU A 136 16.63 17.09 -12.86
N THR A 137 16.95 18.06 -13.72
CA THR A 137 18.08 18.98 -13.50
C THR A 137 17.91 19.69 -12.15
N GLY A 138 18.89 19.55 -11.27
CA GLY A 138 18.86 20.09 -9.90
C GLY A 138 18.49 19.08 -8.81
N VAL A 139 18.12 17.84 -9.15
CA VAL A 139 17.99 16.74 -8.18
C VAL A 139 19.32 16.00 -8.09
N ARG A 140 19.99 16.08 -6.94
CA ARG A 140 21.27 15.37 -6.68
C ARG A 140 21.04 13.93 -6.25
N THR A 141 20.05 13.70 -5.41
CA THR A 141 19.66 12.35 -4.98
C THR A 141 18.14 12.27 -4.81
N ALA A 142 17.59 11.08 -5.04
CA ALA A 142 16.22 10.72 -4.66
C ALA A 142 16.24 9.25 -4.21
N GLN A 143 15.81 8.97 -2.98
CA GLN A 143 15.91 7.65 -2.37
C GLN A 143 14.69 7.36 -1.51
N LEU A 144 14.25 6.11 -1.53
CA LEU A 144 13.26 5.61 -0.58
C LEU A 144 13.91 5.45 0.80
N VAL A 145 13.31 6.04 1.83
CA VAL A 145 13.81 5.98 3.21
C VAL A 145 13.19 4.82 3.99
N GLY A 146 11.94 4.47 3.68
CA GLY A 146 11.26 3.33 4.24
C GLY A 146 9.77 3.31 3.89
N ASP A 147 9.21 2.12 3.82
CA ASP A 147 7.79 1.88 4.05
C ASP A 147 7.51 2.07 5.53
N SER A 148 6.33 2.58 5.84
CA SER A 148 5.93 3.00 7.18
C SER A 148 5.73 1.82 8.16
N GLU A 149 6.74 0.98 8.42
CA GLU A 149 6.84 0.10 9.59
C GLU A 149 8.29 -0.09 10.04
N LYS A 150 8.75 0.81 10.92
CA LYS A 150 9.67 0.44 11.99
C LYS A 150 9.14 0.97 13.31
N LYS A 151 8.28 0.19 13.96
CA LYS A 151 8.38 -0.16 15.39
C LYS A 151 7.26 -1.09 15.83
#